data_AF-A0A855QTC0-F1
#
_entry.id   AF-A0A855QTC0-F1
#
_cell.length_a   1.000
_cell.length_b   1.000
_cell.length_c   1.000
_cell.angle_alpha   90.00
_cell.angle_beta   90.00
_cell.angle_gamma   90.00
#
_symmetry.space_group_name_H-M   'P 1'
#
loop_
_entity.id
_entity.type
_entity.pdbx_description
1 polymer ?
#
loop_
_entity_poly.entity_id
_entity_poly.type
_entity_poly.pdbx_seq_one_letter_code
_entity_poly.pdbx_strand_id
1 'polypeptide(L)'
;MIYIMIVAMGLVVFFNRYLFIEPRLPVRLNRGAREFLGFAVPGMLTAICGPIIFLADHHLNLSPANPYLLAGISAVALMFWTRNVLMTVLLSMALFYLFRWLL
;
A
#
# COMPACT_ATOMS: atom_id res chain seq x y z
N MET A 1 -15.96 21.27 16.78
CA MET A 1 -16.26 20.04 16.01
C MET A 1 -15.01 19.21 15.71
N ILE A 2 -13.93 19.82 15.18
CA ILE A 2 -12.66 19.13 14.88
C ILE A 2 -12.04 18.42 16.11
N TYR A 3 -12.01 19.07 17.28
CA TYR A 3 -11.48 18.45 18.51
C TYR A 3 -12.24 17.19 18.94
N ILE A 4 -13.56 17.15 18.76
CA ILE A 4 -14.38 15.97 19.06
C ILE A 4 -14.05 14.84 18.08
N MET A 5 -13.88 15.15 16.80
CA MET A 5 -13.48 14.15 15.79
C MET A 5 -12.08 13.58 16.06
N ILE A 6 -11.12 14.41 16.46
CA ILE A 6 -9.76 13.94 16.79
C ILE A 6 -9.81 12.96 17.98
N VAL A 7 -10.52 13.33 19.04
CA VAL A 7 -10.68 12.46 20.22
C VAL A 7 -11.43 11.17 19.86
N ALA A 8 -12.50 11.27 19.07
CA ALA A 8 -13.28 10.12 18.63
C ALA A 8 -12.46 9.17 17.75
N MET A 9 -11.75 9.67 16.74
CA MET A 9 -10.85 8.85 15.92
C MET A 9 -9.71 8.26 16.73
N GLY A 10 -9.14 9.02 17.67
CA GLY A 10 -8.12 8.54 18.60
C GLY A 10 -8.62 7.36 19.43
N LEU A 11 -9.83 7.46 20.00
CA LEU A 11 -10.46 6.36 20.73
C LEU A 11 -10.70 5.14 19.83
N VAL A 12 -11.23 5.34 18.62
CA VAL A 12 -11.46 4.24 17.67
C VAL A 12 -10.17 3.48 17.34
N VAL A 13 -9.09 4.20 17.00
CA VAL A 13 -7.78 3.59 16.71
C VAL A 13 -7.22 2.90 17.95
N PHE A 14 -7.32 3.54 19.11
CA PHE A 14 -6.87 2.98 20.38
C PHE A 14 -7.59 1.67 20.69
N PHE A 15 -8.93 1.64 20.67
CA PHE A 15 -9.69 0.43 20.93
C PHE A 15 -9.43 -0.67 19.90
N ASN A 16 -9.36 -0.32 18.60
CA ASN A 16 -9.06 -1.29 17.55
C ASN A 16 -7.72 -1.99 17.81
N ARG A 17 -6.67 -1.24 18.17
CA ARG A 17 -5.34 -1.78 18.40
C ARG A 17 -5.17 -2.46 19.75
N TYR A 18 -5.79 -1.90 20.80
CA TYR A 18 -5.72 -2.41 22.17
C TYR A 18 -6.38 -3.79 22.29
N LEU A 19 -7.51 -4.01 21.60
CA LEU A 19 -8.22 -5.28 21.58
C LEU A 19 -7.36 -6.45 21.09
N PHE A 20 -6.44 -6.20 20.13
CA PHE A 20 -5.55 -7.24 19.58
C PHE A 20 -4.20 -7.36 20.31
N ILE A 21 -3.79 -6.36 21.10
CA ILE A 21 -2.49 -6.31 21.78
C ILE A 21 -2.56 -6.84 23.22
N GLU A 22 -3.72 -6.76 23.88
CA GLU A 22 -3.84 -7.15 25.28
C GLU A 22 -3.75 -8.70 25.45
N PRO A 23 -2.71 -9.24 26.11
CA PRO A 23 -2.46 -10.68 26.19
C PRO A 23 -3.49 -11.47 27.01
N ARG A 24 -4.38 -10.76 27.72
CA ARG A 24 -5.35 -11.32 28.67
C ARG A 24 -6.74 -11.53 28.06
N LEU A 25 -7.01 -11.02 26.86
CA LEU A 25 -8.26 -11.38 26.18
C LEU A 25 -8.13 -12.80 25.60
N PRO A 26 -9.04 -13.74 25.93
CA PRO A 26 -9.04 -15.09 25.41
C PRO A 26 -9.51 -15.17 23.95
N VAL A 27 -9.22 -14.15 23.12
CA VAL A 27 -9.49 -14.21 21.68
C VAL A 27 -8.43 -15.09 21.04
N ARG A 28 -8.62 -16.41 21.14
CA ARG A 28 -7.89 -17.37 20.34
C ARG A 28 -8.42 -17.25 18.91
N LEU A 29 -7.82 -16.35 18.12
CA LEU A 29 -8.07 -16.34 16.68
C LEU A 29 -7.76 -17.74 16.14
N ASN A 30 -8.76 -18.36 15.51
CA ASN A 30 -8.56 -19.61 14.81
C ASN A 30 -7.42 -19.44 13.80
N ARG A 31 -6.62 -20.49 13.57
CA ARG A 31 -5.45 -20.46 12.69
C ARG A 31 -5.77 -19.85 11.32
N GLY A 32 -6.93 -20.18 10.76
CA GLY A 32 -7.42 -19.61 9.50
C GLY A 32 -7.70 -18.10 9.56
N ALA A 33 -8.24 -17.59 10.67
CA ALA A 33 -8.46 -16.15 10.82
C ALA A 33 -7.14 -15.38 10.98
N ARG A 34 -6.16 -15.96 11.68
CA ARG A 34 -4.83 -15.36 11.83
C ARG A 34 -4.05 -15.36 10.52
N GLU A 35 -4.12 -16.45 9.75
CA GLU A 35 -3.53 -16.53 8.40
C GLU A 35 -4.20 -15.51 7.46
N PHE A 36 -5.53 -15.43 7.46
CA PHE A 36 -6.28 -14.43 6.67
C PHE A 36 -5.89 -12.99 7.00
N LEU A 37 -5.80 -12.65 8.30
CA LEU A 37 -5.34 -11.33 8.74
C LEU A 37 -3.87 -11.07 8.40
N GLY A 38 -3.03 -12.11 8.30
CA GLY A 38 -1.67 -11.99 7.78
C GLY A 38 -1.62 -11.49 6.33
N PHE A 39 -2.61 -11.84 5.51
CA PHE A 39 -2.76 -11.35 4.14
C PHE A 39 -3.37 -9.94 4.04
N ALA A 40 -3.83 -9.36 5.15
CA ALA A 40 -4.43 -8.03 5.15
C ALA A 40 -3.43 -6.95 4.70
N VAL A 41 -2.18 -7.05 5.12
CA VAL A 41 -1.12 -6.08 4.76
C VAL A 41 -0.82 -6.10 3.24
N PRO A 42 -0.45 -7.24 2.63
CA PRO A 42 -0.21 -7.28 1.18
C PRO A 42 -1.48 -6.96 0.37
N GLY A 43 -2.67 -7.37 0.84
CA GLY A 43 -3.94 -7.05 0.20
C GLY A 43 -4.23 -5.54 0.22
N MET A 44 -4.03 -4.88 1.36
CA MET A 44 -4.18 -3.43 1.51
C MET A 44 -3.20 -2.67 0.61
N LEU A 45 -1.92 -3.06 0.60
CA LEU A 45 -0.93 -2.44 -0.27
C LEU A 45 -1.30 -2.57 -1.74
N THR A 46 -1.82 -3.72 -2.16
CA THR A 46 -2.30 -3.93 -3.53
C THR A 46 -3.53 -3.07 -3.84
N ALA A 47 -4.46 -2.95 -2.89
CA ALA A 47 -5.64 -2.10 -3.03
C ALA A 47 -5.31 -0.60 -3.09
N ILE A 48 -4.20 -0.18 -2.50
CA ILE A 48 -3.67 1.20 -2.62
C ILE A 48 -2.96 1.37 -3.95
N CYS A 49 -2.05 0.45 -4.32
CA CYS A 49 -1.26 0.55 -5.54
C CYS A 49 -2.11 0.44 -6.82
N GLY A 50 -3.14 -0.42 -6.83
CA GLY A 50 -4.02 -0.62 -7.99
C GLY A 50 -4.58 0.69 -8.57
N PRO A 51 -5.39 1.46 -7.83
CA PRO A 51 -5.95 2.71 -8.33
C PRO A 51 -4.88 3.75 -8.66
N ILE A 52 -3.77 3.80 -7.92
CA ILE A 52 -2.66 4.75 -8.22
C ILE A 52 -2.09 4.49 -9.62
N ILE A 53 -2.00 3.22 -10.04
CA ILE A 53 -1.44 2.85 -11.35
C ILE A 53 -2.48 2.96 -12.46
N PHE A 54 -3.72 2.54 -12.22
CA PHE A 54 -4.75 2.38 -13.26
C PHE A 54 -5.74 3.55 -13.38
N LEU A 55 -6.00 4.29 -12.30
CA LEU A 55 -6.92 5.44 -12.28
C LEU A 55 -6.10 6.74 -12.19
N ALA A 56 -5.59 7.18 -13.33
CA ALA A 56 -5.08 8.54 -13.47
C ALA A 56 -6.26 9.50 -13.68
N ASP A 57 -6.42 10.51 -12.81
CA ASP A 57 -7.45 11.55 -12.94
C ASP A 57 -8.89 11.02 -13.09
N HIS A 58 -9.27 9.99 -12.33
CA HIS A 58 -10.60 9.34 -12.37
C HIS A 58 -10.97 8.66 -13.70
N HIS A 59 -10.06 8.62 -14.67
CA HIS A 59 -10.22 7.89 -15.92
C HIS A 59 -9.34 6.62 -15.93
N LEU A 60 -9.91 5.53 -16.44
CA LEU A 60 -9.15 4.30 -16.68
C LEU A 60 -8.14 4.56 -17.81
N ASN A 61 -6.89 4.80 -17.43
CA ASN A 61 -5.84 5.09 -18.39
C ASN A 61 -4.93 3.87 -18.55
N LEU A 62 -5.43 2.92 -19.35
CA LEU A 62 -4.72 1.70 -19.77
C LEU A 62 -3.80 1.94 -20.97
N SER A 63 -3.53 3.21 -21.32
CA SER A 63 -2.64 3.51 -22.43
C SER A 63 -1.22 3.02 -22.09
N PRO A 64 -0.52 2.34 -23.03
CA PRO A 64 0.89 2.00 -22.88
C PRO A 64 1.80 3.21 -22.66
N ALA A 65 1.30 4.41 -22.93
CA ALA A 65 1.97 5.69 -22.68
C ALA A 65 1.75 6.22 -21.25
N ASN A 66 1.04 5.53 -20.37
CA ASN A 66 0.84 6.02 -19.00
C ASN A 66 2.16 5.88 -18.19
N PRO A 67 2.77 7.00 -17.73
CA PRO A 67 4.04 6.96 -17.00
C PRO A 67 3.95 6.15 -15.70
N TYR A 68 2.76 6.08 -15.06
CA TYR A 68 2.56 5.29 -13.84
C TYR A 68 2.61 3.77 -14.09
N LEU A 69 2.07 3.32 -15.21
CA LEU A 69 2.04 1.89 -15.57
C LEU A 69 3.42 1.38 -15.97
N LEU A 70 4.13 2.15 -16.81
CA LEU A 70 5.53 1.89 -17.16
C LEU A 70 6.44 1.90 -15.93
N ALA A 71 6.29 2.89 -15.05
CA ALA A 71 7.07 2.95 -13.82
C ALA A 71 6.80 1.76 -12.89
N GLY A 72 5.53 1.35 -12.72
CA GLY A 72 5.18 0.18 -11.92
C GLY A 72 5.82 -1.11 -12.44
N ILE A 73 5.74 -1.36 -13.76
CA ILE A 73 6.37 -2.54 -14.38
C ILE A 73 7.90 -2.49 -14.21
N SER A 74 8.50 -1.31 -14.43
CA SER A 74 9.95 -1.14 -14.26
C SER A 74 10.40 -1.38 -12.82
N ALA A 75 9.61 -0.95 -11.83
CA ALA A 75 9.89 -1.17 -10.41
C ALA A 75 9.86 -2.67 -10.06
N VAL A 76 8.90 -3.43 -10.60
CA VAL A 76 8.84 -4.90 -10.42
C VAL A 76 10.04 -5.58 -11.07
N ALA A 77 10.41 -5.19 -12.29
CA ALA A 77 11.57 -5.74 -12.98
C ALA A 77 12.88 -5.46 -12.22
N LEU A 78 13.03 -4.24 -11.70
CA LEU A 78 14.19 -3.85 -10.88
C LEU A 78 14.25 -4.57 -9.54
N MET A 79 13.11 -4.76 -8.88
CA MET A 79 13.03 -5.55 -7.65
C MET A 79 13.56 -6.97 -7.87
N PHE A 80 13.17 -7.57 -8.99
CA PHE A 80 13.56 -8.93 -9.36
C PHE A 80 15.06 -9.04 -9.64
N TRP A 81 15.65 -8.03 -10.29
CA TRP A 81 17.07 -8.01 -10.63
C TRP A 81 17.95 -7.65 -9.44
N THR A 82 17.67 -6.53 -8.77
CA THR A 82 18.59 -5.93 -7.79
C THR A 82 18.53 -6.63 -6.44
N ARG A 83 17.40 -7.28 -6.08
CA ARG A 83 17.15 -7.91 -4.76
C ARG A 83 17.41 -7.02 -3.54
N ASN A 84 17.65 -5.72 -3.74
CA ASN A 84 17.92 -4.73 -2.71
C ASN A 84 16.85 -3.64 -2.77
N VAL A 85 16.00 -3.60 -1.75
CA VAL A 85 14.85 -2.69 -1.65
C VAL A 85 15.28 -1.23 -1.83
N LEU A 86 16.38 -0.81 -1.21
CA LEU A 86 16.82 0.57 -1.22
C LEU A 86 17.20 1.03 -2.64
N MET A 87 17.97 0.20 -3.33
CA MET A 87 18.38 0.47 -4.72
C MET A 87 17.18 0.45 -5.66
N THR A 88 16.26 -0.51 -5.50
CA THR A 88 15.04 -0.58 -6.31
C THR A 88 14.17 0.66 -6.13
N VAL A 89 14.01 1.17 -4.91
CA VAL A 89 13.22 2.39 -4.65
C VAL A 89 13.88 3.61 -5.29
N LEU A 90 15.19 3.77 -5.14
CA LEU A 90 15.91 4.90 -5.74
C LEU A 90 15.86 4.87 -7.27
N LEU A 91 16.11 3.71 -7.89
CA LEU A 91 16.08 3.57 -9.35
C LEU A 91 14.67 3.73 -9.91
N SER A 92 13.65 3.15 -9.26
CA SER A 92 12.27 3.26 -9.72
C SER A 92 11.73 4.69 -9.56
N MET A 93 12.10 5.41 -8.50
CA MET A 93 11.82 6.85 -8.40
C MET A 93 12.49 7.63 -9.53
N ALA A 94 13.76 7.38 -9.81
CA ALA A 94 14.47 8.07 -10.89
C ALA A 94 13.81 7.81 -12.26
N LEU A 95 13.45 6.55 -12.55
CA LEU A 95 12.72 6.18 -13.78
C LEU A 95 11.35 6.83 -13.84
N PHE A 96 10.60 6.86 -12.74
CA PHE A 96 9.28 7.51 -12.70
C PHE A 96 9.38 9.00 -13.04
N TYR A 97 10.34 9.72 -12.45
CA TYR A 97 10.58 11.12 -12.78
C TYR A 97 10.95 11.31 -14.25
N LEU A 98 11.76 10.40 -14.81
CA LEU A 98 12.18 10.45 -16.20
C LEU A 98 11.01 10.20 -17.15
N PHE A 99 10.17 9.21 -16.87
CA PHE A 99 8.94 8.95 -17.61
C PHE A 99 7.97 10.12 -17.53
N ARG A 100 7.76 10.71 -16.34
CA ARG A 100 6.87 11.87 -16.19
C ARG A 100 7.42 13.15 -16.81
N TRP A 101 8.72 13.24 -17.01
CA TRP A 101 9.31 14.38 -17.72
C TRP A 101 9.21 14.24 -19.24
N LEU A 102 9.21 13.00 -19.75
CA LEU A 102 9.14 12.70 -21.18
C LEU A 102 7.68 12.66 -21.73
N LEU A 103 6.71 12.36 -20.87
CA LEU A 103 5.28 12.12 -21.18
C LEU A 103 4.38 13.09 -20.41
#